data_AF-A0A6M1PS19-F1
#
_entry.id   AF-A0A6M1PS19-F1
#
_cell.length_a   1.000
_cell.length_b   1.000
_cell.length_c   1.000
_cell.angle_alpha   90.00
_cell.angle_beta   90.00
_cell.angle_gamma   90.00
#
_symmetry.space_group_name_H-M   'P 1'
#
loop_
_entity.id
_entity.type
_entity.pdbx_description
1 polymer ?
#
loop_
_entity_poly.entity_id
_entity_poly.type
_entity_poly.pdbx_seq_one_letter_code
_entity_poly.pdbx_strand_id
1 'polypeptide(L)'
;MKTAQRSKWEKIRSKGRKHFLFYRGVIGWGIPTAIIFTFFTELLENDHSITFDYSFYMSLLKTLIILPVCGYFWGLWVWKWTEKNYKKSI
;
A
#
# COMPACT_ATOMS: atom_id res chain seq x y z
N MET A 1 16.48 16.19 4.53
CA MET A 1 15.70 16.00 3.29
C MET A 1 16.21 16.98 2.25
N LYS A 2 16.47 16.57 1.00
CA LYS A 2 16.95 17.53 -0.03
C LYS A 2 15.85 18.55 -0.38
N THR A 3 16.19 19.76 -0.81
CA THR A 3 15.24 20.84 -1.16
C THR A 3 14.19 20.40 -2.19
N ALA A 4 14.58 19.66 -3.23
CA ALA A 4 13.66 19.10 -4.23
C ALA A 4 12.71 18.02 -3.67
N GLN A 5 13.14 17.27 -2.65
CA GLN A 5 12.27 16.31 -1.97
C GLN A 5 11.28 17.04 -1.06
N ARG A 6 11.73 18.10 -0.39
CA ARG A 6 10.94 18.94 0.50
C ARG A 6 9.73 19.54 -0.23
N SER A 7 9.95 20.19 -1.37
CA SER A 7 8.88 20.80 -2.16
C SER A 7 7.85 19.77 -2.67
N LYS A 8 8.30 18.56 -3.03
CA LYS A 8 7.40 17.44 -3.37
C LYS A 8 6.56 17.01 -2.18
N TRP A 9 7.17 16.87 -1.00
CA TRP A 9 6.45 16.48 0.21
C TRP A 9 5.46 17.55 0.68
N GLU A 10 5.79 18.84 0.56
CA GLU A 10 4.87 19.93 0.87
C GLU A 10 3.61 19.89 -0.02
N LYS A 11 3.76 19.63 -1.32
CA LYS A 11 2.63 19.42 -2.24
C LYS A 11 1.78 18.19 -1.90
N ILE A 12 2.40 17.14 -1.37
CA ILE A 12 1.68 15.92 -0.95
C ILE A 12 0.97 16.18 0.38
N ARG A 13 1.64 16.86 1.31
CA ARG A 13 1.14 17.20 2.64
C ARG A 13 -0.03 18.17 2.58
N SER A 14 -0.04 19.11 1.64
CA SER A 14 -1.13 20.09 1.46
C SER A 14 -2.47 19.43 1.13
N LYS A 15 -2.47 18.26 0.49
CA LYS A 15 -3.69 17.46 0.23
C LYS A 15 -4.23 16.76 1.48
N GLY A 16 -3.49 16.79 2.58
CA GLY A 16 -3.89 16.25 3.87
C GLY A 16 -3.54 14.77 4.08
N ARG A 17 -3.52 14.38 5.36
CA ARG A 17 -3.13 13.04 5.81
C ARG A 17 -4.06 11.93 5.32
N LYS A 18 -5.38 12.17 5.35
CA LYS A 18 -6.39 11.18 4.90
C LYS A 18 -6.23 10.87 3.41
N HIS A 19 -5.99 11.89 2.59
CA HIS A 19 -5.73 11.71 1.16
C HIS A 19 -4.46 10.88 0.91
N PHE A 20 -3.37 11.16 1.64
CA PHE A 20 -2.15 10.35 1.55
C PHE A 20 -2.38 8.89 1.91
N LEU A 21 -3.05 8.64 3.05
CA LEU A 21 -3.35 7.29 3.53
C LEU A 21 -4.15 6.48 2.52
N PHE A 22 -5.20 7.09 1.95
CA PHE A 22 -6.07 6.41 1.00
C PHE A 22 -5.37 6.18 -0.34
N TYR A 23 -4.78 7.22 -0.95
CA TYR A 23 -4.20 7.10 -2.29
C TYR A 23 -2.85 6.41 -2.32
N ARG A 24 -1.97 6.65 -1.34
CA ARG A 24 -0.61 6.09 -1.33
C ARG A 24 -0.46 4.86 -0.44
N GLY A 25 -1.28 4.74 0.61
CA GLY A 25 -1.30 3.54 1.45
C GLY A 25 -2.21 2.47 0.87
N VAL A 26 -3.51 2.75 0.78
CA VAL A 26 -4.50 1.74 0.36
C VAL A 26 -4.44 1.47 -1.14
N ILE A 27 -4.61 2.51 -1.97
CA ILE A 27 -4.69 2.34 -3.43
C ILE A 27 -3.30 2.08 -4.03
N GLY A 28 -2.29 2.86 -3.61
CA GLY A 28 -0.96 2.78 -4.19
C GLY A 28 -0.10 1.60 -3.72
N TRP A 29 -0.42 1.02 -2.56
CA TRP A 29 0.33 -0.12 -2.00
C TRP A 29 -0.58 -1.31 -1.75
N GLY A 30 -1.65 -1.16 -0.96
CA GLY A 30 -2.55 -2.26 -0.59
C GLY A 30 -3.18 -3.02 -1.78
N ILE A 31 -3.77 -2.32 -2.75
CA ILE A 31 -4.44 -2.96 -3.90
C ILE A 31 -3.44 -3.69 -4.82
N PRO A 32 -2.34 -3.07 -5.30
CA PRO A 32 -1.34 -3.78 -6.11
C PRO A 32 -0.73 -4.97 -5.38
N THR A 33 -0.41 -4.82 -4.09
CA THR A 33 0.13 -5.91 -3.28
C THR A 33 -0.88 -7.04 -3.13
N ALA A 34 -2.18 -6.76 -3.01
CA ALA A 34 -3.20 -7.80 -2.95
C ALA A 34 -3.34 -8.61 -4.22
N ILE A 35 -3.25 -7.94 -5.36
CA ILE A 35 -3.26 -8.63 -6.65
C ILE A 35 -2.01 -9.51 -6.73
N ILE A 36 -0.82 -8.96 -6.54
CA ILE A 36 0.45 -9.70 -6.62
C ILE A 36 0.47 -10.88 -5.64
N PHE A 37 0.06 -10.64 -4.40
CA PHE A 37 0.07 -11.67 -3.35
C PHE A 37 -0.88 -12.82 -3.69
N THR A 38 -2.09 -12.53 -4.18
CA THR A 38 -3.05 -13.56 -4.58
C THR A 38 -2.49 -14.42 -5.71
N PHE A 39 -1.94 -13.81 -6.76
CA PHE A 39 -1.30 -14.56 -7.85
C PHE A 39 -0.10 -15.38 -7.36
N PHE A 40 0.69 -14.83 -6.43
CA PHE A 40 1.85 -15.51 -5.86
C PHE A 40 1.45 -16.73 -5.00
N THR A 41 0.42 -16.61 -4.16
CA THR A 41 -0.10 -17.73 -3.38
C THR A 41 -0.72 -18.79 -4.27
N GLU A 42 -1.47 -18.40 -5.31
CA GLU A 42 -2.05 -19.33 -6.26
C GLU A 42 -0.98 -20.17 -6.96
N LEU A 43 0.09 -19.51 -7.41
CA LEU A 43 1.19 -20.15 -8.12
C LEU A 43 1.95 -21.16 -7.25
N LEU A 44 2.06 -20.87 -5.94
CA LEU A 44 2.73 -21.74 -4.98
C LEU A 44 1.85 -22.92 -4.54
N GLU A 45 0.54 -22.71 -4.40
CA GLU A 45 -0.39 -23.73 -3.88
C GLU A 45 -0.87 -24.70 -4.96
N ASN A 46 -0.91 -24.29 -6.24
CA ASN A 46 -1.44 -25.11 -7.34
C ASN A 46 -0.36 -25.61 -8.33
N ASP A 47 0.84 -25.97 -7.85
CA ASP A 47 1.93 -26.52 -8.68
C ASP A 47 2.26 -25.69 -9.93
N HIS A 48 2.35 -24.36 -9.77
CA HIS A 48 2.56 -23.39 -10.86
C HIS A 48 1.44 -23.29 -11.91
N SER A 49 0.27 -23.88 -11.66
CA SER A 49 -0.93 -23.67 -12.46
C SER A 49 -1.82 -22.60 -11.83
N ILE A 50 -2.45 -21.75 -12.65
CA ILE A 50 -3.40 -20.74 -12.17
C ILE A 50 -4.80 -21.25 -12.49
N THR A 51 -5.50 -21.73 -11.46
CA THR A 51 -6.89 -22.17 -11.56
C THR A 51 -7.81 -21.09 -11.01
N PHE A 52 -8.73 -20.60 -11.85
CA PHE A 52 -9.70 -19.57 -11.45
C PHE A 52 -10.93 -20.21 -10.80
N ASP A 53 -10.72 -20.89 -9.67
CA ASP A 53 -11.77 -21.61 -8.96
C ASP A 53 -12.37 -20.80 -7.80
N TYR A 54 -13.43 -21.33 -7.19
CA TYR A 54 -14.06 -20.72 -6.01
C TYR A 54 -13.05 -20.40 -4.88
N SER A 55 -12.01 -21.23 -4.72
CA SER A 55 -10.91 -21.01 -3.77
C SER A 55 -10.10 -19.74 -4.09
N PHE A 56 -9.76 -19.52 -5.37
CA PHE A 56 -9.09 -18.31 -5.87
C PHE A 56 -9.88 -17.07 -5.45
N TYR A 57 -11.18 -17.03 -5.74
CA TYR A 57 -12.02 -15.86 -5.46
C TYR A 57 -12.17 -15.61 -3.95
N MET A 58 -12.28 -16.67 -3.14
CA MET A 58 -12.28 -16.59 -1.67
C MET A 58 -10.96 -16.01 -1.15
N SER A 59 -9.83 -16.48 -1.68
CA SER A 59 -8.50 -16.01 -1.30
C SER A 59 -8.29 -14.56 -1.72
N LEU A 60 -8.67 -14.19 -2.95
CA LEU A 60 -8.63 -12.82 -3.44
C LEU A 60 -9.45 -11.88 -2.55
N LEU A 61 -10.68 -12.24 -2.19
CA LEU A 61 -11.54 -11.43 -1.32
C LEU A 61 -10.93 -11.21 0.06
N LYS A 62 -10.39 -12.27 0.69
CA LYS A 62 -9.71 -12.16 1.99
C LYS A 62 -8.51 -11.22 1.88
N THR A 63 -7.66 -11.44 0.89
CA THR A 63 -6.43 -10.68 0.70
C THR A 63 -6.71 -9.22 0.33
N LEU A 64 -7.76 -8.97 -0.44
CA LEU A 64 -8.26 -7.64 -0.81
C LEU A 64 -8.88 -6.88 0.37
N ILE A 65 -9.22 -7.53 1.48
CA ILE A 65 -9.64 -6.84 2.70
C ILE A 65 -8.43 -6.62 3.62
N ILE A 66 -7.64 -7.67 3.84
CA ILE A 66 -6.50 -7.66 4.76
C ILE A 66 -5.41 -6.68 4.30
N LEU A 67 -5.05 -6.69 3.02
CA LEU A 67 -3.93 -5.87 2.53
C LEU A 67 -4.23 -4.38 2.42
N PRO A 68 -5.45 -3.92 2.07
CA PRO A 68 -5.83 -2.52 2.26
C PRO A 68 -5.72 -2.05 3.70
N VAL A 69 -6.10 -2.88 4.67
CA VAL A 69 -5.94 -2.56 6.09
C VAL A 69 -4.45 -2.44 6.44
N CYS A 70 -3.62 -3.40 6.03
CA CYS A 70 -2.17 -3.31 6.17
C CYS A 70 -1.59 -2.08 5.46
N GLY A 71 -2.08 -1.75 4.26
CA GLY A 71 -1.68 -0.59 3.48
C GLY A 71 -2.05 0.73 4.13
N TYR A 72 -3.16 0.77 4.87
CA TYR A 72 -3.51 1.91 5.70
C TYR A 72 -2.50 2.11 6.84
N PHE A 73 -2.16 1.04 7.58
CA PHE A 73 -1.14 1.11 8.63
C PHE A 73 0.25 1.45 8.10
N TRP A 74 0.62 0.88 6.95
CA TRP A 74 1.85 1.24 6.23
C TRP A 74 1.87 2.71 5.85
N GLY A 75 0.77 3.22 5.26
CA GLY A 75 0.62 4.63 4.94
C GLY A 75 0.74 5.54 6.18
N LEU A 76 0.21 5.11 7.34
CA LEU A 76 0.37 5.83 8.61
C LEU A 76 1.83 5.90 9.03
N TRP A 77 2.54 4.77 8.95
CA TRP A 77 3.93 4.68 9.33
C TRP A 77 4.82 5.54 8.41
N VAL A 78 4.65 5.42 7.09
CA VAL A 78 5.37 6.23 6.09
C VAL A 78 5.09 7.72 6.28
N TRP A 79 3.84 8.11 6.56
CA TRP A 79 3.50 9.49 6.85
C TRP A 79 4.24 10.01 8.08
N LYS A 80 4.17 9.29 9.21
CA LYS A 80 4.87 9.68 10.45
C LYS A 80 6.38 9.77 10.25
N TRP A 81 6.97 8.81 9.55
CA TRP A 81 8.40 8.78 9.26
C TRP A 81 8.83 9.96 8.40
N THR A 82 8.09 10.23 7.32
CA THR A 82 8.38 11.34 6.40
C THR A 82 8.14 12.70 7.07
N GLU A 83 7.11 12.83 7.91
CA GLU A 83 6.85 14.04 8.68
C GLU A 83 7.95 14.30 9.73
N LYS A 84 8.47 13.25 10.39
CA LYS A 84 9.62 13.35 11.29
C LYS A 84 10.88 13.82 10.55
N ASN A 85 11.16 13.27 9.37
CA ASN A 85 12.30 13.68 8.55
C ASN A 85 12.16 15.11 8.00
N TYR A 86 10.94 15.52 7.66
CA TYR A 86 10.64 16.88 7.23
C TYR A 86 10.91 17.89 8.37
N LYS A 87 10.38 17.64 9.58
CA LYS A 87 10.58 18.50 10.76
C LYS A 87 12.05 18.61 11.18
N LYS A 88 12.84 17.55 11.03
CA LYS A 88 14.30 17.57 11.28
C LYS A 88 15.11 18.37 10.26
N SER A 89 14.51 18.74 9.14
CA SER A 89 15.17 19.45 8.03
C SER A 89 14.71 20.89 7.85
N ILE A 90 13.90 21.37 8.79
CA ILE A 90 13.57 22.79 9.00
C ILE A 90 14.54 23.28 10.06
#